data_AF-A0A953T4M9-F1
#
_entry.id   AF-A0A953T4M9-F1
#
_cell.length_a   1.000
_cell.length_b   1.000
_cell.length_c   1.000
_cell.angle_alpha   90.00
_cell.angle_beta   90.00
_cell.angle_gamma   90.00
#
_symmetry.space_group_name_H-M   'P 1'
#
loop_
_entity.id
_entity.type
_entity.pdbx_description
1 polymer ?
#
loop_
_entity_poly.entity_id
_entity_poly.type
_entity_poly.pdbx_seq_one_letter_code
_entity_poly.pdbx_strand_id
1 'polypeptide(L)'
;MAEATSDNGKTVGIIAYLTLIGWIIALVMHNGNKTDFGAFHIRQMLGIAIVGLLMYIVNMALLFTIDIGFLGYIFQLAVFVLWLLGFIGAVQGEKKLVPLLGAQFQDWFKGIG
;
A
#
# COMPACT_ATOMS: atom_id res chain seq x y z
N MET A 1 -16.58 -25.68 14.68
CA MET A 1 -15.65 -24.71 15.30
C MET A 1 -14.54 -24.40 14.29
N ALA A 2 -14.09 -23.13 14.24
CA ALA A 2 -12.85 -22.63 13.62
C ALA A 2 -12.77 -22.37 12.09
N GLU A 3 -13.72 -21.64 11.49
CA GLU A 3 -13.59 -21.17 10.08
C GLU A 3 -13.69 -19.63 9.90
N ALA A 4 -13.89 -18.85 10.97
CA ALA A 4 -14.17 -17.41 10.89
C ALA A 4 -12.93 -16.47 10.94
N THR A 5 -11.70 -16.99 11.04
CA THR A 5 -10.50 -16.16 11.28
C THR A 5 -9.63 -15.92 10.04
N SER A 6 -9.66 -16.79 9.03
CA SER A 6 -8.85 -16.66 7.81
C SER A 6 -9.38 -15.58 6.86
N ASP A 7 -10.70 -15.44 6.76
CA ASP A 7 -11.34 -14.59 5.73
C ASP A 7 -11.27 -13.08 6.04
N ASN A 8 -11.26 -12.74 7.34
CA ASN A 8 -11.20 -11.35 7.81
C ASN A 8 -9.87 -10.67 7.44
N GLY A 9 -8.74 -11.37 7.58
CA GLY A 9 -7.42 -10.82 7.22
C GLY A 9 -7.30 -10.54 5.73
N LYS A 10 -7.75 -11.49 4.89
CA LYS A 10 -7.72 -11.34 3.43
C LYS A 10 -8.60 -10.17 2.97
N THR A 11 -9.79 -10.05 3.53
CA THR A 11 -10.70 -8.92 3.29
C THR A 11 -10.06 -7.59 3.64
N VAL A 12 -9.45 -7.47 4.82
CA VAL A 12 -8.68 -6.27 5.23
C VAL A 12 -7.57 -5.96 4.23
N GLY A 13 -6.81 -6.99 3.82
CA GLY A 13 -5.72 -6.84 2.87
C GLY A 13 -6.18 -6.28 1.52
N ILE A 14 -7.28 -6.79 0.96
CA ILE A 14 -7.84 -6.32 -0.32
C ILE A 14 -8.38 -4.89 -0.18
N ILE A 15 -9.16 -4.62 0.86
CA ILE A 15 -9.76 -3.30 1.10
C ILE A 15 -8.69 -2.21 1.24
N ALA A 16 -7.53 -2.56 1.83
CA ALA A 16 -6.44 -1.62 2.05
C ALA A 16 -5.98 -0.93 0.75
N TYR A 17 -6.04 -1.60 -0.40
CA TYR A 17 -5.55 -1.08 -1.69
C TYR A 17 -6.57 -0.29 -2.50
N LEU A 18 -7.85 -0.27 -2.15
CA LEU A 18 -8.90 0.28 -3.03
C LEU A 18 -8.76 1.79 -3.24
N THR A 19 -8.70 2.55 -2.15
CA THR A 19 -8.55 4.01 -2.14
C THR A 19 -7.95 4.42 -0.80
N LEU A 20 -7.65 5.70 -0.59
CA LEU A 20 -7.31 6.21 0.73
C LEU A 20 -8.42 5.92 1.77
N ILE A 21 -9.69 6.03 1.35
CA ILE A 21 -10.84 5.68 2.19
C ILE A 21 -10.84 4.18 2.49
N GLY A 22 -10.60 3.33 1.48
CA GLY A 22 -10.44 1.90 1.65
C GLY A 22 -9.33 1.55 2.65
N TRP A 23 -8.18 2.22 2.56
CA TRP A 23 -7.08 2.04 3.50
C TRP A 23 -7.48 2.38 4.95
N ILE A 24 -8.19 3.48 5.17
CA ILE A 24 -8.71 3.85 6.51
C ILE A 24 -9.70 2.79 7.02
N ILE A 25 -10.62 2.32 6.18
CA ILE A 25 -11.58 1.26 6.53
C ILE A 25 -10.84 -0.02 6.92
N ALA A 26 -9.85 -0.44 6.13
CA ALA A 26 -9.03 -1.61 6.42
C ALA A 26 -8.33 -1.49 7.78
N LEU A 27 -7.78 -0.31 8.10
CA LEU A 27 -7.14 -0.05 9.39
C LEU A 27 -8.13 -0.16 10.56
N VAL A 28 -9.34 0.41 10.42
CA VAL A 28 -10.39 0.30 11.45
C VAL A 28 -10.83 -1.16 11.62
N MET A 29 -11.07 -1.88 10.53
CA MET A 29 -11.44 -3.31 10.56
C MET A 29 -10.35 -4.16 11.23
N HIS A 30 -9.09 -3.90 10.90
CA HIS A 30 -7.95 -4.58 11.50
C HIS A 30 -7.85 -4.34 13.01
N ASN A 31 -8.11 -3.12 13.49
CA ASN A 31 -8.11 -2.83 14.92
C ASN A 31 -9.18 -3.61 15.69
N GLY A 32 -10.30 -3.95 15.04
CA GLY A 32 -11.33 -4.83 15.61
C GLY A 32 -10.96 -6.32 15.56
N ASN A 33 -10.17 -6.75 14.57
CA ASN A 33 -9.69 -8.12 14.44
C ASN A 33 -8.27 -8.16 13.85
N LYS A 34 -7.28 -8.17 14.75
CA LYS A 34 -5.87 -8.06 14.37
C LYS A 34 -5.37 -9.35 13.74
N THR A 35 -4.85 -9.24 12.53
CA THR A 35 -4.24 -10.35 11.79
C THR A 35 -2.91 -9.92 11.17
N ASP A 36 -1.90 -10.79 11.21
CA ASP A 36 -0.59 -10.52 10.61
C ASP A 36 -0.69 -10.16 9.12
N PHE A 37 -1.63 -10.79 8.41
CA PHE A 37 -1.88 -10.54 6.99
C PHE A 37 -2.47 -9.15 6.74
N GLY A 38 -3.49 -8.75 7.51
CA GLY A 38 -4.08 -7.43 7.41
C GLY A 38 -3.06 -6.33 7.73
N ALA A 39 -2.31 -6.50 8.83
CA ALA A 39 -1.27 -5.57 9.24
C ALA A 39 -0.18 -5.40 8.15
N PHE A 40 0.24 -6.51 7.55
CA PHE A 40 1.21 -6.51 6.46
C PHE A 40 0.77 -5.64 5.27
N HIS A 41 -0.43 -5.87 4.75
CA HIS A 41 -0.95 -5.16 3.58
C HIS A 41 -1.32 -3.70 3.87
N ILE A 42 -1.80 -3.40 5.08
CA ILE A 42 -1.99 -2.02 5.56
C ILE A 42 -0.67 -1.24 5.49
N ARG A 43 0.42 -1.82 5.99
CA ARG A 43 1.75 -1.17 5.96
C ARG A 43 2.33 -1.07 4.55
N GLN A 44 2.21 -2.12 3.73
CA GLN A 44 2.65 -2.08 2.34
C GLN A 44 1.95 -0.94 1.58
N MET A 45 0.62 -0.86 1.67
CA MET A 45 -0.14 0.15 0.96
C MET A 45 0.12 1.57 1.49
N LEU A 46 0.29 1.73 2.81
CA LEU A 46 0.68 3.02 3.39
C LEU A 46 2.01 3.52 2.82
N GLY A 47 3.02 2.65 2.74
CA GLY A 47 4.31 2.99 2.17
C GLY A 47 4.23 3.41 0.71
N ILE A 48 3.47 2.65 -0.09
CA ILE A 48 3.23 2.98 -1.52
C ILE A 48 2.53 4.34 -1.65
N ALA A 49 1.52 4.62 -0.82
CA ALA A 49 0.79 5.89 -0.84
C ALA A 49 1.70 7.08 -0.48
N ILE A 50 2.55 6.93 0.53
CA ILE A 50 3.52 7.97 0.92
C ILE A 50 4.54 8.22 -0.19
N VAL A 51 5.10 7.16 -0.79
CA VAL A 51 6.01 7.30 -1.94
C VAL A 51 5.32 7.98 -3.11
N GLY A 52 4.08 7.60 -3.42
CA GLY A 52 3.27 8.23 -4.47
C GLY A 52 3.06 9.72 -4.23
N LEU A 53 2.71 10.11 -2.99
CA LEU A 53 2.53 11.51 -2.60
C LEU A 53 3.84 12.31 -2.73
N LEU A 54 4.97 11.75 -2.27
CA LEU A 54 6.28 12.40 -2.39
C LEU A 54 6.67 12.60 -3.86
N MET A 55 6.49 11.59 -4.70
CA MET A 55 6.78 11.69 -6.13
C MET A 55 5.87 12.70 -6.84
N TYR A 56 4.59 12.79 -6.44
CA TYR A 56 3.67 13.81 -6.95
C TYR A 56 4.15 15.24 -6.62
N ILE A 57 4.56 15.47 -5.37
CA ILE A 57 5.07 16.79 -4.93
C ILE A 57 6.35 17.15 -5.70
N VAL A 58 7.29 16.20 -5.85
CA VAL A 58 8.52 16.41 -6.62
C VAL A 58 8.21 16.71 -8.07
N ASN A 59 7.30 15.96 -8.70
CA ASN A 59 6.94 16.19 -10.09
C ASN A 59 6.30 17.57 -10.30
N MET A 60 5.41 18.00 -9.40
CA MET A 60 4.86 19.36 -9.42
C MET A 60 5.97 20.41 -9.37
N ALA A 61 6.95 20.29 -8.46
CA ALA A 61 8.07 21.23 -8.39
C ALA A 61 8.92 21.26 -9.67
N LEU A 62 9.16 20.10 -10.32
CA LEU A 62 9.94 20.02 -11.55
C LEU A 62 9.20 20.61 -12.75
N LEU A 63 7.88 20.40 -12.84
CA LEU A 63 7.03 21.01 -13.86
C LEU A 63 7.12 22.55 -13.80
N PHE A 64 7.03 23.13 -12.60
CA PHE A 64 7.09 24.59 -12.43
C PHE A 64 8.48 25.21 -12.68
N THR A 65 9.55 24.42 -12.67
CA THR A 65 10.94 24.95 -12.72
C THR A 65 11.65 24.69 -14.05
N ILE A 66 11.48 23.50 -14.63
CA ILE A 66 12.30 23.03 -15.75
C ILE A 66 11.50 22.44 -16.92
N ASP A 67 10.16 22.44 -16.83
CA ASP A 67 9.22 21.96 -17.86
C ASP A 67 9.44 20.50 -18.32
N ILE A 68 10.04 19.66 -17.45
CA ILE A 68 10.29 18.24 -17.73
C ILE A 68 9.12 17.39 -17.23
N GLY A 69 7.97 17.50 -17.89
CA GLY A 69 6.77 16.77 -17.50
C GLY A 69 6.84 15.26 -17.71
N PHE A 70 7.67 14.77 -18.64
CA PHE A 70 7.66 13.35 -19.02
C PHE A 70 8.13 12.40 -17.90
N LEU A 71 9.05 12.86 -17.04
CA LEU A 71 9.57 12.08 -15.90
C LEU A 71 8.46 11.73 -14.91
N GLY A 72 7.47 12.61 -14.76
CA GLY A 72 6.32 12.39 -13.88
C GLY A 72 5.54 11.13 -14.24
N TYR A 73 5.32 10.90 -15.54
CA TYR A 73 4.62 9.71 -16.02
C TYR A 73 5.37 8.42 -15.71
N ILE A 74 6.71 8.44 -15.79
CA ILE A 74 7.54 7.27 -15.46
C ILE A 74 7.42 6.94 -13.97
N PHE A 75 7.52 7.94 -13.09
CA PHE A 75 7.37 7.72 -11.64
C PHE A 75 5.95 7.27 -11.28
N GLN A 76 4.93 7.87 -11.88
CA GLN A 76 3.55 7.47 -11.67
C GLN A 76 3.31 6.02 -12.09
N LEU A 77 3.87 5.61 -13.23
CA LEU A 77 3.81 4.21 -13.68
C LEU A 77 4.52 3.27 -12.70
N ALA A 78 5.71 3.65 -12.19
CA ALA A 78 6.43 2.85 -11.21
C ALA A 78 5.63 2.65 -9.91
N VAL A 79 5.04 3.72 -9.36
CA VAL A 79 4.17 3.66 -8.18
C VAL A 79 2.94 2.80 -8.44
N PHE A 80 2.33 2.92 -9.62
CA PHE A 80 1.20 2.09 -10.02
C PHE A 80 1.57 0.60 -10.10
N VAL A 81 2.76 0.26 -10.60
CA VAL A 81 3.27 -1.11 -10.61
C VAL A 81 3.47 -1.64 -9.19
N LEU A 82 4.05 -0.85 -8.27
CA LEU A 82 4.19 -1.24 -6.86
C LEU A 82 2.81 -1.51 -6.23
N TRP A 83 1.86 -0.61 -6.44
CA TRP A 83 0.47 -0.77 -5.99
C TRP A 83 -0.15 -2.06 -6.51
N LEU A 84 -0.03 -2.32 -7.81
CA LEU A 84 -0.60 -3.50 -8.46
C LEU A 84 0.01 -4.80 -7.92
N LEU A 85 1.33 -4.85 -7.72
CA LEU A 85 2.00 -6.01 -7.14
C LEU A 85 1.55 -6.29 -5.70
N GLY A 86 1.41 -5.24 -4.89
CA GLY A 86 0.88 -5.37 -3.53
C GLY A 86 -0.57 -5.86 -3.52
N PHE A 87 -1.40 -5.32 -4.42
CA PHE A 87 -2.81 -5.71 -4.57
C PHE A 87 -2.96 -7.17 -5.02
N ILE A 88 -2.18 -7.61 -6.01
CA ILE A 88 -2.17 -9.01 -6.46
C ILE A 88 -1.81 -9.94 -5.30
N GLY A 89 -0.79 -9.60 -4.50
CA GLY A 89 -0.44 -10.37 -3.30
C GLY A 89 -1.61 -10.47 -2.32
N ALA A 90 -2.33 -9.37 -2.08
CA ALA A 90 -3.51 -9.36 -1.22
C ALA A 90 -4.63 -10.28 -1.72
N VAL A 91 -4.93 -10.23 -3.01
CA VAL A 91 -5.93 -11.09 -3.66
C VAL A 91 -5.54 -12.57 -3.62
N GLN A 92 -4.25 -12.86 -3.78
CA GLN A 92 -3.70 -14.22 -3.70
C GLN A 92 -3.60 -14.74 -2.26
N GLY A 93 -3.70 -13.88 -1.24
CA GLY A 93 -3.49 -14.28 0.14
C GLY A 93 -2.01 -14.43 0.51
N GLU A 94 -1.12 -13.78 -0.24
CA GLU A 94 0.33 -13.85 -0.06
C GLU A 94 0.91 -12.56 0.52
N LYS A 95 1.76 -12.71 1.55
CA LYS A 95 2.54 -11.60 2.12
C LYS A 95 3.77 -11.28 1.26
N LYS A 96 3.55 -10.92 0.00
CA LYS A 96 4.62 -10.58 -0.94
C LYS A 96 5.04 -9.12 -0.78
N LEU A 97 6.32 -8.91 -0.48
CA LEU A 97 6.89 -7.56 -0.40
C LEU A 97 6.91 -6.94 -1.80
N VAL A 98 6.51 -5.67 -1.90
CA VAL A 98 6.74 -4.91 -3.13
C VAL A 98 8.24 -4.64 -3.30
N PRO A 99 8.77 -4.61 -4.53
CA PRO A 99 10.20 -4.46 -4.75
C PRO A 99 10.73 -3.11 -4.24
N LEU A 100 12.06 -3.02 -4.08
CA LEU A 100 12.83 -1.87 -3.60
C LEU A 100 12.59 -1.48 -2.13
N LEU A 101 11.33 -1.22 -1.75
CA LEU A 101 10.98 -0.58 -0.47
C LEU A 101 10.05 -1.40 0.43
N GLY A 102 9.56 -2.56 -0.04
CA GLY A 102 8.57 -3.34 0.70
C GLY A 102 9.02 -3.76 2.10
N ALA A 103 10.30 -4.13 2.29
CA ALA A 103 10.82 -4.49 3.61
C ALA A 103 10.86 -3.26 4.54
N GLN A 104 11.32 -2.13 4.02
CA GLN A 104 11.41 -0.86 4.72
C GLN A 104 10.02 -0.36 5.15
N PHE A 105 8.98 -0.57 4.33
CA PHE A 105 7.60 -0.27 4.73
C PHE A 105 7.16 -1.05 5.96
N GLN A 106 7.55 -2.32 6.08
CA GLN A 106 7.24 -3.11 7.28
C GLN A 106 7.97 -2.57 8.51
N ASP A 107 9.24 -2.19 8.36
CA ASP A 107 10.06 -1.69 9.47
C ASP A 107 9.65 -0.29 9.93
N TRP A 108 9.45 0.65 8.99
CA TRP A 108 9.06 2.03 9.28
C TRP A 108 7.67 2.11 9.90
N PHE A 109 6.74 1.27 9.43
CA PHE A 109 5.35 1.31 9.87
C PHE A 109 5.01 0.19 10.86
N LYS A 110 5.98 -0.45 11.51
CA LYS A 110 5.77 -1.58 12.44
C LYS A 110 4.76 -1.32 13.59
N GLY A 111 4.48 -0.05 13.91
CA GLY A 111 3.46 0.36 14.88
C GLY A 111 2.06 0.58 14.30
N ILE A 112 1.87 0.39 13.00
CA ILE A 112 0.62 0.57 12.27
C ILE A 112 0.12 -0.80 11.82
N GLY A 113 -1.14 -1.09 12.16
CA GLY A 113 -1.72 -2.43 12.06
C GLY A 113 -1.27 -3.29 13.23
#